data_AF-E2CMW4-F1
#
_entry.id   AF-E2CMW4-F1
#
_cell.length_a   1.000
_cell.length_b   1.000
_cell.length_c   1.000
_cell.angle_alpha   90.00
_cell.angle_beta   90.00
_cell.angle_gamma   90.00
#
_symmetry.space_group_name_H-M   'P 1'
#
loop_
_entity.id
_entity.type
_entity.pdbx_description
1 polymer ?
#
loop_
_entity_poly.entity_id
_entity_poly.type
_entity_poly.pdbx_seq_one_letter_code
_entity_poly.pdbx_strand_id
1 'polypeptide(L)'
;MKKVILAAAAGLLLTACQSDSQRDRALVGGGLGAATGAVIGAATGNGVGPALAGAAIGAAGGAIVGSATAPKNCVAYDRNGNPYRVVCP
;
A
#
# COMPACT_ATOMS: atom_id res chain seq x y z
N MET A 1 22.82 10.04 1.64
CA MET A 1 22.18 10.94 0.65
C MET A 1 21.53 10.19 -0.51
N LYS A 2 22.28 9.39 -1.31
CA LYS A 2 21.71 8.62 -2.43
C LYS A 2 20.53 7.69 -2.07
N LYS A 3 20.57 7.06 -0.89
CA LYS A 3 19.52 6.13 -0.43
C LYS A 3 18.17 6.80 -0.15
N VAL A 4 18.18 8.07 0.27
CA VAL A 4 16.96 8.85 0.53
C VAL A 4 16.29 9.27 -0.78
N ILE A 5 17.09 9.61 -1.79
CA ILE A 5 16.61 9.97 -3.13
C ILE A 5 15.95 8.76 -3.80
N LEU A 6 16.54 7.57 -3.66
CA LEU A 6 15.95 6.31 -4.15
C LEU A 6 14.64 5.96 -3.44
N ALA A 7 14.57 6.16 -2.12
CA ALA A 7 13.34 5.94 -1.36
C ALA A 7 12.23 6.94 -1.74
N ALA A 8 12.58 8.20 -1.95
CA ALA A 8 11.63 9.24 -2.39
C ALA A 8 11.12 8.95 -3.82
N ALA A 9 12.01 8.57 -4.75
CA ALA A 9 11.62 8.21 -6.11
C ALA A 9 10.71 6.97 -6.13
N ALA A 10 10.99 5.95 -5.30
CA ALA A 10 10.11 4.80 -5.14
C ALA A 10 8.74 5.20 -4.57
N GLY A 11 8.69 6.11 -3.58
CA GLY A 11 7.45 6.66 -3.06
C GLY A 11 6.58 7.34 -4.12
N LEU A 12 7.19 8.12 -5.02
CA LEU A 12 6.47 8.74 -6.13
C LEU A 12 5.91 7.70 -7.12
N LEU A 13 6.66 6.63 -7.41
CA LEU A 13 6.18 5.54 -8.28
C LEU A 13 5.00 4.78 -7.66
N LEU A 14 4.94 4.66 -6.33
CA LEU A 14 3.80 4.05 -5.63
C LEU A 14 2.54 4.91 -5.70
N THR A 15 2.67 6.24 -5.71
CA THR A 15 1.51 7.14 -5.87
C THR A 15 0.93 7.12 -7.29
N ALA A 16 1.75 6.74 -8.29
CA ALA A 16 1.32 6.63 -9.68
C ALA A 16 0.44 5.39 -9.95
N CYS A 17 0.51 4.36 -9.10
CA CYS A 17 -0.38 3.20 -9.20
C CYS A 17 -1.72 3.52 -8.54
N GLN A 18 -2.64 4.12 -9.30
CA GLN A 18 -4.03 4.35 -8.90
C GLN A 18 -4.80 3.03 -8.91
N SER A 19 -4.85 2.36 -7.75
CA SER A 19 -5.66 1.17 -7.56
C SER A 19 -7.02 1.56 -6.97
N ASP A 20 -8.08 1.28 -7.71
CA ASP A 20 -9.45 1.72 -7.42
C ASP A 20 -10.14 0.85 -6.35
N SER A 21 -9.61 -0.33 -6.04
CA SER A 21 -10.25 -1.26 -5.09
C SER A 21 -9.62 -1.21 -3.71
N GLN A 22 -10.45 -1.26 -2.66
CA GLN A 22 -9.99 -1.30 -1.26
C GLN A 22 -9.11 -2.50 -0.92
N ARG A 23 -9.46 -3.67 -1.46
CA ARG A 23 -8.65 -4.88 -1.27
C ARG A 23 -7.29 -4.77 -1.94
N ASP A 24 -7.25 -4.22 -3.15
CA ASP A 24 -6.01 -4.04 -3.89
C ASP A 24 -5.13 -3.00 -3.20
N ARG A 25 -5.68 -1.89 -2.71
CA ARG A 25 -4.91 -0.90 -1.91
C ARG A 25 -4.37 -1.46 -0.61
N ALA A 26 -5.13 -2.30 0.11
CA ALA A 26 -4.66 -2.95 1.33
C ALA A 26 -3.58 -4.01 1.06
N LEU A 27 -3.74 -4.80 -0.01
CA LEU A 27 -2.78 -5.82 -0.43
C LEU A 27 -1.49 -5.20 -0.98
N VAL A 28 -1.62 -4.16 -1.81
CA VAL A 28 -0.49 -3.41 -2.36
C VAL A 28 0.21 -2.66 -1.24
N GLY A 29 -0.53 -1.94 -0.40
CA GLY A 29 0.03 -1.22 0.75
C GLY A 29 0.71 -2.16 1.74
N GLY A 30 0.07 -3.28 2.10
CA GLY A 30 0.64 -4.28 2.99
C GLY A 30 1.82 -5.03 2.38
N GLY A 31 1.74 -5.43 1.11
CA GLY A 31 2.81 -6.13 0.42
C GLY A 31 4.05 -5.25 0.21
N LEU A 32 3.87 -4.01 -0.23
CA LEU A 32 4.96 -3.04 -0.35
C LEU A 32 5.50 -2.66 1.01
N GLY A 33 4.64 -2.39 1.99
CA GLY A 33 5.08 -2.11 3.35
C GLY A 33 5.91 -3.25 3.93
N ALA A 34 5.52 -4.51 3.71
CA ALA A 34 6.27 -5.69 4.14
C ALA A 34 7.63 -5.77 3.45
N ALA A 35 7.68 -5.67 2.13
CA ALA A 35 8.91 -5.77 1.36
C ALA A 35 9.90 -4.66 1.73
N THR A 36 9.40 -3.41 1.80
CA THR A 36 10.24 -2.25 2.12
C THR A 36 10.70 -2.28 3.58
N GLY A 37 9.80 -2.62 4.50
CA GLY A 37 10.10 -2.76 5.92
C GLY A 37 11.10 -3.89 6.20
N ALA A 38 11.01 -5.01 5.46
CA ALA A 38 11.97 -6.11 5.54
C ALA A 38 13.38 -5.68 5.13
N VAL A 39 13.49 -4.99 3.98
CA VAL A 39 14.78 -4.52 3.45
C VAL A 39 15.41 -3.50 4.39
N ILE A 40 14.63 -2.55 4.90
CA ILE A 40 15.12 -1.54 5.85
C ILE A 40 15.54 -2.21 7.16
N GLY A 41 14.69 -3.07 7.73
CA GLY A 41 14.97 -3.80 8.96
C GLY A 41 16.23 -4.67 8.86
N ALA A 42 16.41 -5.37 7.75
CA ALA A 42 17.63 -6.14 7.45
C ALA A 42 18.87 -5.25 7.30
N ALA A 43 18.71 -4.04 6.73
CA ALA A 43 19.81 -3.11 6.52
C ALA A 43 20.23 -2.36 7.80
N THR A 44 19.32 -2.19 8.76
CA THR A 44 19.58 -1.44 10.00
C THR A 44 20.00 -2.29 11.18
N GLY A 45 19.68 -3.58 11.19
CA GLY A 45 19.96 -4.45 12.32
C GLY A 45 20.73 -5.70 11.94
N ASN A 46 21.44 -6.29 12.91
CA ASN A 46 22.26 -7.46 12.67
C ASN A 46 21.41 -8.73 12.87
N GLY A 47 20.98 -9.34 11.76
CA GLY A 47 20.25 -10.61 11.75
C GLY A 47 18.81 -10.52 11.24
N VAL A 48 18.10 -11.65 11.32
CA VAL A 48 16.77 -11.84 10.69
C VAL A 48 15.64 -11.17 11.50
N GLY A 49 15.82 -11.01 12.81
CA GLY A 49 14.84 -10.39 13.71
C GLY A 49 14.38 -8.98 13.29
N PRO A 50 15.28 -8.02 13.05
CA PRO A 50 14.90 -6.66 12.64
C PRO A 50 14.29 -6.62 11.23
N ALA A 51 14.68 -7.53 10.32
CA ALA A 51 14.03 -7.70 9.02
C ALA A 51 12.58 -8.16 9.16
N LEU A 52 12.33 -9.19 9.98
CA LEU A 52 10.97 -9.69 10.23
C LEU A 52 10.10 -8.67 10.96
N ALA A 53 10.67 -7.95 11.93
CA ALA A 53 9.97 -6.89 12.64
C ALA A 53 9.60 -5.74 11.68
N GLY A 54 10.55 -5.29 10.85
CA GLY A 54 10.30 -4.27 9.83
C GLY A 54 9.27 -4.72 8.80
N ALA A 55 9.32 -5.99 8.38
CA ALA A 55 8.33 -6.57 7.47
C ALA A 55 6.93 -6.61 8.10
N ALA A 56 6.81 -7.07 9.35
CA ALA A 56 5.53 -7.16 10.03
C ALA A 56 4.90 -5.78 10.28
N ILE A 57 5.70 -4.82 10.75
CA ILE A 57 5.26 -3.45 11.02
C ILE A 57 4.89 -2.75 9.71
N GLY A 58 5.73 -2.88 8.68
CA GLY A 58 5.47 -2.31 7.37
C GLY A 58 4.23 -2.92 6.72
N ALA A 59 4.04 -4.24 6.83
CA ALA A 59 2.85 -4.93 6.33
C ALA A 59 1.58 -4.46 7.02
N ALA A 60 1.58 -4.42 8.36
CA ALA A 60 0.43 -4.00 9.13
C ALA A 60 0.10 -2.53 8.86
N GLY A 61 1.09 -1.63 8.95
CA GLY A 61 0.91 -0.21 8.70
C GLY A 61 0.47 0.08 7.27
N GLY A 62 1.11 -0.56 6.29
CA GLY A 62 0.79 -0.41 4.88
C GLY A 62 -0.59 -0.98 4.51
N ALA A 63 -1.03 -2.08 5.13
CA ALA A 63 -2.36 -2.64 4.91
C ALA A 63 -3.46 -1.78 5.56
N ILE A 64 -3.21 -1.23 6.75
CA ILE A 64 -4.16 -0.33 7.43
C ILE A 64 -4.30 0.97 6.64
N VAL A 65 -3.19 1.62 6.27
CA VAL A 65 -3.23 2.86 5.48
C VAL A 65 -3.78 2.60 4.08
N GLY A 66 -3.42 1.49 3.45
CA GLY A 66 -3.97 1.08 2.15
C GLY A 66 -5.47 0.85 2.18
N SER A 67 -5.99 0.19 3.21
CA SER A 67 -7.44 -0.02 3.37
C SER A 67 -8.20 1.26 3.77
N ALA A 68 -7.56 2.15 4.55
CA ALA A 68 -8.14 3.42 4.98
C ALA A 68 -8.18 4.48 3.86
N THR A 69 -7.16 4.51 2.99
CA THR A 69 -7.05 5.45 1.86
C THR A 69 -7.71 4.89 0.59
N ALA A 70 -8.29 3.70 0.68
CA ALA A 70 -9.03 3.11 -0.41
C ALA A 70 -10.26 3.95 -0.75
N PRO A 71 -10.51 4.24 -2.04
CA PRO A 71 -11.72 4.93 -2.44
C PRO A 71 -12.92 4.03 -2.15
N LYS A 72 -13.91 4.58 -1.42
CA LYS A 72 -15.17 3.90 -1.15
C LYS A 72 -16.02 4.01 -2.40
N ASN A 73 -15.88 3.02 -3.29
CA ASN A 73 -16.65 3.00 -4.53
C ASN A 73 -17.99 2.33 -4.23
N CYS A 74 -19.04 3.13 -4.20
CA CYS A 74 -20.40 2.64 -4.19
C CYS A 74 -20.70 2.10 -5.59
N VAL A 75 -21.32 0.93 -5.67
CA VAL A 75 -21.80 0.38 -6.94
C VAL A 75 -23.20 0.95 -7.16
N ALA A 76 -23.31 1.92 -8.07
CA ALA A 76 -24.59 2.42 -8.53
C ALA A 76 -25.02 1.62 -9.77
N TYR A 77 -26.32 1.59 -10.07
CA TYR A 77 -26.87 0.88 -11.23
C TYR A 77 -27.43 1.89 -12.22
N ASP A 78 -27.09 1.75 -13.50
CA ASP A 78 -27.67 2.57 -14.55
C ASP A 78 -29.14 2.17 -14.80
N ARG A 79 -29.87 2.89 -15.66
CA ARG A 79 -31.26 2.56 -16.01
C ARG A 79 -31.41 1.20 -16.71
N ASN A 80 -30.32 0.63 -17.20
CA ASN A 80 -30.27 -0.65 -17.91
C ASN A 80 -29.82 -1.79 -16.97
N GLY A 81 -29.58 -1.51 -15.69
CA GLY A 81 -29.13 -2.49 -14.69
C GLY A 81 -27.63 -2.78 -14.72
N ASN A 82 -26.82 -2.01 -15.45
CA ASN A 82 -25.37 -2.18 -15.44
C ASN A 82 -24.75 -1.53 -14.18
N PRO A 83 -23.89 -2.25 -13.45
CA PRO A 83 -23.18 -1.69 -12.31
C PRO A 83 -22.09 -0.70 -12.77
N TYR A 84 -22.06 0.50 -12.19
CA TYR A 84 -21.00 1.49 -12.36
C TYR A 84 -20.45 1.95 -11.00
N ARG A 85 -19.13 2.15 -10.92
CA ARG A 85 -18.44 2.55 -9.69
C ARG A 85 -18.49 4.07 -9.55
N VAL A 86 -19.04 4.56 -8.44
CA VAL A 86 -19.04 5.99 -8.09
C VAL A 86 -18.46 6.21 -6.72
N VAL A 87 -17.88 7.40 -6.52
CA VAL A 87 -17.43 7.83 -5.19
C VAL A 87 -18.65 7.94 -4.28
N CYS A 88 -18.68 7.19 -3.18
CA CYS A 88 -19.71 7.36 -2.15
C CYS A 88 -19.62 8.80 -1.58
N PRO A 89 -20.75 9.49 -1.37
CA PRO A 89 -20.77 10.80 -0.71
C PRO A 89 -20.27 10.74 0.75
#